data_AF-A0A839HBL6-F1
#
_entry.id   AF-A0A839HBL6-F1
#
_cell.length_a   1.000
_cell.length_b   1.000
_cell.length_c   1.000
_cell.angle_alpha   90.00
_cell.angle_beta   90.00
_cell.angle_gamma   90.00
#
_symmetry.space_group_name_H-M   'P 1'
#
loop_
_entity.id
_entity.type
_entity.pdbx_description
1 polymer ?
#
loop_
_entity_poly.entity_id
_entity_poly.type
_entity_poly.pdbx_seq_one_letter_code
_entity_poly.pdbx_strand_id
1 'polypeptide(L)'
;MRTAACPDGQLLVRARRAGDIEKLWATAEVIMTKGCDYLYRAFIPEQEVADAIALSVVGIDYPNFKESVTDHALHHAYYRVWRALSEVQHPAPYSLE
;
A
#
# COMPACT_ATOMS: atom_id res chain seq x y z
N MET A 1 -4.52 10.89 21.65
CA MET A 1 -4.90 9.46 21.58
C MET A 1 -3.61 8.66 21.51
N ARG A 2 -3.23 7.96 22.58
CA ARG A 2 -2.01 7.14 22.59
C ARG A 2 -2.25 5.92 21.68
N THR A 3 -1.44 5.75 20.65
CA THR A 3 -1.34 4.48 19.93
C THR A 3 -0.94 3.41 20.94
N ALA A 4 -1.62 2.25 20.94
CA ALA A 4 -1.10 1.08 21.64
C ALA A 4 0.35 0.86 21.18
N ALA A 5 1.26 0.64 22.14
CA ALA A 5 2.64 0.30 21.81
C ALA A 5 2.63 -0.95 20.92
N CYS A 6 3.46 -0.96 19.87
CA CYS A 6 3.57 -2.14 19.02
C CYS A 6 4.10 -3.30 19.87
N PRO A 7 3.44 -4.47 19.87
CA PRO A 7 3.98 -5.63 20.58
C PRO A 7 5.38 -5.98 20.08
N ASP A 8 6.21 -6.53 20.97
CA ASP A 8 7.56 -6.99 20.60
C ASP A 8 7.49 -8.04 19.49
N GLY A 9 8.39 -7.94 18.50
CA GLY A 9 8.44 -8.83 17.33
C GLY A 9 7.31 -8.64 16.31
N GLN A 10 6.50 -7.58 16.44
CA GLN A 10 5.45 -7.24 15.49
C GLN A 10 5.66 -5.86 14.87
N LEU A 11 5.05 -5.66 13.70
CA LEU A 11 4.98 -4.38 13.00
C LEU A 11 3.53 -3.90 12.94
N LEU A 12 3.34 -2.59 13.10
CA LEU A 12 2.06 -1.94 12.86
C LEU A 12 1.87 -1.71 11.36
N VAL A 13 1.12 -2.60 10.71
CA VAL A 13 0.70 -2.46 9.31
C VAL A 13 -0.53 -1.55 9.25
N ARG A 14 -0.56 -0.61 8.29
CA ARG A 14 -1.62 0.40 8.17
C ARG A 14 -2.21 0.42 6.77
N ALA A 15 -3.53 0.57 6.69
CA ALA A 15 -4.25 0.70 5.44
C ALA A 15 -5.31 1.81 5.51
N ARG A 16 -5.64 2.36 4.34
CA ARG A 16 -6.69 3.39 4.20
C ARG A 16 -8.06 2.77 3.95
N ARG A 17 -8.13 1.62 3.29
CA ARG A 17 -9.37 0.96 2.88
C ARG A 17 -9.55 -0.34 3.66
N ALA A 18 -10.80 -0.69 3.92
CA ALA A 18 -11.14 -1.97 4.52
C ALA A 18 -10.73 -3.10 3.56
N GLY A 19 -10.28 -4.23 4.10
CA GLY A 19 -9.92 -5.41 3.31
C GLY A 19 -8.52 -5.39 2.71
N ASP A 20 -7.80 -4.25 2.70
CA ASP A 20 -6.47 -4.19 2.08
C ASP A 20 -5.40 -4.93 2.91
N ILE A 21 -5.55 -5.01 4.24
CA ILE A 21 -4.65 -5.81 5.10
C ILE A 21 -4.96 -7.30 4.91
N GLU A 22 -6.25 -7.64 4.87
CA GLU A 22 -6.76 -9.01 4.82
C GLU A 22 -6.46 -9.71 3.48
N LYS A 23 -6.17 -8.95 2.42
CA LYS A 23 -5.66 -9.51 1.15
C LYS A 23 -4.32 -10.20 1.28
N LEU A 24 -3.48 -9.76 2.23
CA LEU A 24 -2.17 -10.35 2.49
C LEU A 24 -2.22 -11.30 3.71
N TRP A 25 -3.02 -10.96 4.72
CA TRP A 25 -3.16 -11.74 5.95
C TRP A 25 -4.64 -11.94 6.28
N ALA A 26 -5.26 -12.99 5.72
CA ALA A 26 -6.70 -13.24 5.84
C ALA A 26 -7.21 -13.39 7.28
N THR A 27 -6.34 -13.77 8.21
CA THR A 27 -6.66 -13.95 9.64
C THR A 27 -6.20 -12.78 10.51
N ALA A 28 -5.73 -11.67 9.92
CA ALA A 28 -5.28 -10.52 10.68
C ALA A 28 -6.44 -9.87 11.47
N GLU A 29 -6.17 -9.52 12.72
CA GLU A 29 -7.09 -8.74 13.53
C GLU A 29 -6.99 -7.26 13.16
N VAL A 30 -7.87 -6.80 12.26
CA VAL A 30 -7.87 -5.42 11.78
C VAL A 30 -8.66 -4.50 12.71
N ILE A 31 -7.96 -3.49 13.22
CA ILE A 31 -8.49 -2.46 14.10
C ILE A 31 -8.84 -1.22 13.27
N MET A 32 -10.09 -0.76 13.38
CA MET A 32 -10.51 0.53 12.83
C MET A 32 -10.31 1.64 13.86
N THR A 33 -9.49 2.64 13.55
CA THR A 33 -9.22 3.79 14.42
C THR A 33 -9.55 5.10 13.70
N LYS A 34 -10.68 5.72 14.09
CA LYS A 34 -11.13 7.01 13.55
C LYS A 34 -10.22 8.16 14.03
N GLY A 35 -10.18 9.26 13.27
CA GLY A 35 -9.41 10.46 13.63
C GLY A 35 -7.89 10.34 13.39
N CYS A 36 -7.48 9.43 12.50
CA CYS A 36 -6.09 9.23 12.09
C CYS A 36 -6.00 9.16 10.56
N ASP A 37 -4.82 9.41 9.98
CA ASP A 37 -4.62 9.39 8.52
C ASP A 37 -4.94 8.04 7.87
N TYR A 38 -4.64 6.94 8.58
CA TYR A 38 -4.91 5.57 8.15
C TYR A 38 -5.99 4.96 9.04
N LEU A 39 -7.15 4.70 8.46
CA LEU A 39 -8.34 4.26 9.20
C LEU A 39 -8.21 2.84 9.75
N TYR A 40 -7.45 1.97 9.06
CA TYR A 40 -7.29 0.55 9.41
C TYR A 40 -5.84 0.24 9.76
N ARG A 41 -5.65 -0.68 10.70
CA ARG A 41 -4.33 -1.14 11.12
C ARG A 41 -4.38 -2.52 11.77
N ALA A 42 -3.28 -3.25 11.71
CA ALA A 42 -3.12 -4.54 12.39
C ALA A 42 -1.68 -4.65 12.90
N PHE A 43 -1.49 -5.42 13.97
CA PHE A 43 -0.17 -5.85 14.39
C PHE A 43 0.12 -7.20 13.77
N ILE A 44 1.21 -7.30 13.01
CA ILE A 44 1.57 -8.49 12.24
C ILE A 44 3.01 -8.88 12.63
N PRO A 45 3.33 -10.16 12.84
CA PRO A 45 4.71 -10.60 13.09
C PRO A 45 5.68 -10.08 12.03
N GLU A 46 6.84 -9.60 12.45
CA GLU A 46 7.81 -8.95 11.55
C GLU A 46 8.25 -9.86 10.39
N GLN A 47 8.38 -11.17 10.65
CA GLN A 47 8.74 -12.16 9.65
C GLN A 47 7.64 -12.33 8.60
N GLU A 48 6.36 -12.36 9.00
CA GLU A 48 5.24 -12.44 8.06
C GLU A 48 5.16 -11.21 7.15
N VAL A 49 5.51 -10.03 7.69
CA VAL A 49 5.59 -8.80 6.89
C VAL A 49 6.76 -8.87 5.90
N ALA A 50 7.92 -9.33 6.35
CA ALA A 50 9.10 -9.49 5.50
C ALA A 50 8.82 -10.46 4.34
N ASP A 51 8.20 -11.60 4.62
CA ASP A 51 7.86 -12.62 3.63
C ASP A 51 6.85 -12.08 2.60
N ALA A 52 5.80 -11.38 3.06
CA ALA A 52 4.81 -10.77 2.17
C ALA A 52 5.43 -9.72 1.23
N ILE A 53 6.36 -8.90 1.73
CA ILE A 53 7.09 -7.92 0.91
C ILE A 53 8.01 -8.63 -0.09
N ALA A 54 8.77 -9.63 0.35
CA ALA A 54 9.66 -10.39 -0.52
C ALA A 54 8.91 -11.06 -1.67
N LEU A 55 7.78 -11.70 -1.38
CA LEU A 55 6.89 -12.31 -2.38
C LEU A 55 6.31 -11.25 -3.32
N SER A 56 5.87 -10.11 -2.80
CA SER A 56 5.33 -9.02 -3.63
C SER A 56 6.36 -8.46 -4.60
N VAL A 57 7.63 -8.36 -4.20
CA VAL A 57 8.74 -7.89 -5.05
C VAL A 57 9.08 -8.92 -6.13
N VAL A 58 9.18 -10.20 -5.76
CA VAL A 58 9.50 -11.28 -6.71
C VAL A 58 8.35 -11.50 -7.70
N GLY A 59 7.11 -11.25 -7.28
CA GLY A 59 5.90 -11.39 -8.10
C GLY A 59 5.61 -10.22 -9.04
N ILE A 60 6.49 -9.23 -9.17
CA ILE A 60 6.29 -8.11 -10.11
C ILE A 60 6.45 -8.63 -11.54
N ASP A 61 5.33 -8.75 -12.25
CA ASP A 61 5.26 -9.23 -13.63
C ASP A 61 4.60 -8.23 -14.60
N TYR A 62 4.20 -7.06 -14.08
CA TYR A 62 3.56 -6.02 -14.88
C TYR A 62 4.57 -5.05 -15.49
N PRO A 63 4.36 -4.63 -16.76
CA PRO A 63 5.19 -3.59 -17.38
C PRO A 63 4.81 -2.17 -16.92
N ASN A 64 3.64 -2.00 -16.30
CA ASN A 64 3.10 -0.70 -15.90
C ASN A 64 2.16 -0.84 -14.70
N PHE A 65 2.62 -0.41 -13.52
CA PHE A 65 1.90 -0.62 -12.24
C PHE A 65 0.49 -0.02 -12.20
N LYS A 66 0.31 1.24 -12.60
CA LYS A 66 -1.02 1.88 -12.51
C LYS A 66 -2.03 1.17 -13.41
N GLU A 67 -1.60 0.67 -14.57
CA GLU A 67 -2.45 -0.08 -15.50
C GLU A 67 -2.72 -1.53 -15.05
N SER A 68 -1.86 -2.12 -14.21
CA SER A 68 -2.07 -3.47 -13.69
C SER A 68 -3.11 -3.53 -12.55
N VAL A 69 -3.58 -2.38 -12.06
CA VAL A 69 -4.53 -2.30 -10.95
C VAL A 69 -5.97 -2.30 -11.48
N THR A 70 -6.70 -3.38 -11.21
CA THR A 70 -8.08 -3.58 -11.67
C THR A 70 -9.13 -2.78 -10.88
N ASP A 71 -8.82 -2.38 -9.65
CA ASP A 71 -9.67 -1.53 -8.84
C ASP A 71 -9.64 -0.09 -9.37
N HIS A 72 -10.75 0.37 -9.97
CA HIS A 72 -10.82 1.67 -10.63
C HIS A 72 -10.50 2.86 -9.72
N ALA A 73 -10.96 2.83 -8.45
CA ALA A 73 -10.71 3.93 -7.52
C ALA A 73 -9.21 4.01 -7.17
N LEU A 74 -8.59 2.84 -6.99
CA LEU A 74 -7.17 2.73 -6.68
C LEU A 74 -6.29 3.07 -7.89
N HIS A 75 -6.64 2.59 -9.08
CA HIS A 75 -6.03 2.97 -10.35
C HIS A 75 -6.01 4.50 -10.51
N HIS A 76 -7.15 5.16 -10.32
CA HIS A 76 -7.24 6.62 -10.44
C HIS A 76 -6.38 7.35 -9.40
N ALA A 77 -6.31 6.84 -8.17
CA ALA A 77 -5.42 7.39 -7.14
C ALA A 77 -3.93 7.27 -7.54
N TYR A 78 -3.50 6.11 -8.05
CA TYR A 78 -2.13 5.90 -8.52
C TYR A 78 -1.82 6.74 -9.77
N TYR A 79 -2.77 6.88 -10.69
CA TYR A 79 -2.62 7.75 -11.85
C TYR A 79 -2.38 9.21 -11.44
N ARG A 80 -3.07 9.70 -10.40
CA ARG A 80 -2.83 11.06 -9.87
C ARG A 80 -1.43 11.23 -9.29
N VAL A 81 -0.88 10.21 -8.63
CA VAL A 81 0.52 10.24 -8.16
C VAL A 81 1.47 10.28 -9.35
N TRP A 82 1.28 9.38 -10.32
CA TRP A 82 2.09 9.36 -11.55
C TRP A 82 2.04 10.72 -12.28
N ARG A 83 0.85 11.32 -12.41
CA ARG A 83 0.67 12.64 -13.03
C ARG A 83 1.45 13.73 -12.29
N ALA A 84 1.35 13.79 -10.96
CA ALA A 84 2.10 14.77 -10.18
C ALA A 84 3.62 14.63 -10.37
N LEU A 85 4.13 13.40 -10.48
CA LEU A 85 5.55 13.15 -10.76
C LEU A 85 5.91 13.46 -12.22
N SER A 86 5.00 13.25 -13.17
CA SER A 86 5.24 13.58 -14.58
C SER A 86 5.43 15.08 -14.82
N GLU A 87 4.82 15.92 -13.99
CA GLU A 87 4.91 17.38 -14.09
C GLU A 87 6.30 17.93 -13.73
N VAL A 88 7.10 17.18 -12.97
CA VAL A 88 8.50 17.54 -12.63
C VAL A 88 9.54 16.92 -13.56
N GLN A 89 9.12 16.15 -14.56
CA GLN A 89 9.99 15.49 -15.52
C GLN A 89 10.10 16.31 -16.81
N HIS A 90 11.33 16.61 -17.25
CA HIS A 90 11.60 17.32 -18.50
C HIS A 90 12.64 16.54 -19.36
N PRO A 91 12.33 16.19 -20.62
CA PRO A 91 11.02 16.36 -21.27
C PRO A 91 9.94 15.50 -20.60
N ALA A 92 8.68 15.86 -20.82
CA ALA A 92 7.56 15.13 -20.23
C ALA A 92 7.54 13.67 -20.74
N PRO A 93 6.91 12.74 -20.02
CA PRO A 93 6.74 11.38 -20.51
C PRO A 93 6.10 11.36 -21.91
N TYR A 94 6.63 10.50 -22.78
CA TYR A 94 6.20 10.34 -24.19
C TYR A 94 6.48 11.52 -25.13
N SER A 95 7.18 12.56 -24.68
CA SER A 95 7.77 13.53 -25.60
C SER A 95 8.79 12.84 -26.51
N LEU A 96 8.73 13.13 -27.81
CA LEU A 96 9.65 12.62 -28.83
C LEU A 96 10.79 13.60 -29.14
N GLU A 97 10.87 14.69 -28.36
CA GLU A 97 11.89 15.74 -28.44
C GLU A 97 13.01 15.51 -27.43
#